data_AF-A0AAV4TNW4-F1
#
_entry.id   AF-A0AAV4TNW4-F1
#
_cell.length_a   1.000
_cell.length_b   1.000
_cell.length_c   1.000
_cell.angle_alpha   90.00
_cell.angle_beta   90.00
_cell.angle_gamma   90.00
#
_symmetry.space_group_name_H-M   'P 1'
#
loop_
_entity.id
_entity.type
_entity.pdbx_description
1 polymer ?
#
loop_
_entity_poly.entity_id
_entity_poly.type
_entity_poly.pdbx_seq_one_letter_code
_entity_poly.pdbx_strand_id
1 'polypeptide(L)'
;MDMTRHNPTDQLPRKLNSEVPRRKPKAFLELLLEQHLADPSFTEEDVKYEVETFMLGGHDTTAMGISWTLYCLGLYPEIQKLTFEEINDIFSDDPDRNVTREDLTRMKYMESVIK
;
A
#
# COMPACT_ATOMS: atom_id res chain seq x y z
N MET A 1 6.24 -62.51 21.42
CA MET A 1 6.16 -61.55 22.54
C MET A 1 6.64 -60.22 21.99
N ASP A 2 5.69 -59.42 21.48
CA ASP A 2 5.94 -58.14 20.84
C ASP A 2 6.31 -57.08 21.88
N MET A 3 7.40 -56.35 21.61
CA MET A 3 7.82 -55.19 22.36
C MET A 3 7.22 -53.92 21.75
N THR A 4 6.18 -53.38 22.37
CA THR A 4 5.74 -51.99 22.14
C THR A 4 5.94 -51.17 23.41
N ARG A 5 6.97 -50.32 23.39
CA ARG A 5 7.18 -49.27 24.39
C ARG A 5 6.20 -48.13 24.09
N HIS A 6 5.20 -47.93 24.94
CA HIS A 6 4.31 -46.77 24.88
C HIS A 6 4.93 -45.64 25.70
N ASN A 7 5.35 -44.56 25.05
CA ASN A 7 5.92 -43.38 25.70
C ASN A 7 4.77 -42.43 26.12
N PRO A 8 4.62 -42.01 27.40
CA PRO A 8 3.45 -41.26 27.85
C PRO A 8 3.51 -39.74 27.62
N THR A 9 4.27 -39.25 26.64
CA THR A 9 4.39 -37.79 26.38
C THR A 9 3.54 -37.27 25.21
N ASP A 10 2.63 -38.09 24.66
CA ASP A 10 1.91 -37.75 23.42
C ASP A 10 0.57 -37.02 23.64
N GLN A 11 0.46 -36.17 24.66
CA GLN A 11 -0.72 -35.30 24.83
C GLN A 11 -0.37 -33.97 25.47
N LEU A 12 -0.02 -32.98 24.65
CA LEU A 12 -0.29 -31.57 24.91
C LEU A 12 -0.48 -30.89 23.55
N PRO A 13 -1.69 -30.37 23.22
CA PRO A 13 -1.89 -29.66 21.96
C PRO A 13 -1.07 -28.37 22.00
N ARG A 14 -0.01 -28.27 21.17
CA ARG A 14 0.64 -27.00 20.86
C ARG A 14 -0.35 -26.14 20.06
N LYS A 15 -1.24 -25.43 20.76
CA LYS A 15 -1.84 -24.22 20.20
C LYS A 15 -0.76 -23.15 20.16
N LEU A 16 -0.06 -23.04 19.04
CA LEU A 16 0.77 -21.88 18.73
C LEU A 16 0.17 -21.14 17.53
N ASN A 17 -1.07 -20.68 17.68
CA ASN A 17 -1.53 -19.52 16.93
C ASN A 17 -1.01 -18.28 17.67
N SER A 18 0.29 -18.01 17.55
CA SER A 18 0.77 -16.65 17.74
C SER A 18 0.47 -15.92 16.44
N GLU A 19 -0.66 -15.22 16.39
CA GLU A 19 -0.84 -14.17 15.40
C GLU A 19 0.33 -13.20 15.57
N VAL A 20 1.30 -13.26 14.66
CA VAL A 20 2.40 -12.29 14.62
C VAL A 20 1.71 -10.92 14.46
N PRO A 21 1.87 -9.99 15.41
CA PRO A 21 1.25 -8.68 15.29
C PRO A 21 1.73 -8.06 13.98
N ARG A 22 0.81 -7.82 13.05
CA ARG A 22 1.14 -7.12 11.80
C ARG A 22 1.68 -5.75 12.22
N ARG A 23 2.99 -5.52 12.00
CA ARG A 23 3.62 -4.23 12.27
C ARG A 23 2.82 -3.16 11.51
N LYS A 24 2.44 -2.10 12.20
CA LYS A 24 1.81 -0.95 11.54
C LYS A 24 2.76 -0.42 10.46
N PRO A 25 2.26 -0.06 9.27
CA PRO A 25 3.09 0.61 8.28
C PRO A 25 3.61 1.91 8.91
N LYS A 26 4.92 2.11 8.87
CA LYS A 26 5.55 3.33 9.37
C LYS A 26 5.45 4.42 8.32
N ALA A 27 5.21 5.65 8.76
CA ALA A 27 5.30 6.80 7.86
C ALA A 27 6.76 7.00 7.41
N PHE A 28 6.98 7.63 6.26
CA PHE A 28 8.33 7.88 5.74
C PHE A 28 9.20 8.66 6.75
N LEU A 29 8.65 9.73 7.35
CA LEU A 29 9.34 10.50 8.38
C LEU A 29 9.71 9.63 9.61
N GLU A 30 8.84 8.72 10.01
CA GLU A 30 9.11 7.81 11.14
C GLU A 30 10.30 6.89 10.84
N LEU A 31 10.42 6.39 9.60
CA LEU A 31 11.57 5.59 9.18
C LEU A 31 12.89 6.39 9.24
N LEU A 32 12.87 7.65 8.80
CA LEU A 32 14.05 8.52 8.83
C LEU A 32 14.46 8.87 10.27
N LEU A 33 13.48 9.14 11.15
CA LEU A 33 13.75 9.40 12.56
C LEU A 33 14.33 8.18 13.27
N GLU A 34 13.83 6.98 12.98
CA GLU A 34 14.43 5.75 13.51
C GLU A 34 15.87 5.55 13.06
N GLN A 35 16.18 5.90 11.80
CA GLN A 35 17.55 5.86 11.29
C GLN A 35 18.45 6.85 12.02
N HIS A 36 18.00 8.09 12.22
CA HIS A 36 18.73 9.12 12.97
C HIS A 36 19.00 8.69 14.42
N LEU A 37 18.01 8.08 15.08
CA LEU A 37 18.15 7.59 16.45
C LEU A 37 19.09 6.37 16.56
N ALA A 38 19.16 5.54 15.52
CA ALA A 38 20.06 4.39 15.47
C ALA A 38 21.50 4.79 15.13
N ASP A 39 21.68 5.79 14.27
CA ASP A 39 22.98 6.29 13.81
C ASP A 39 22.98 7.83 13.77
N PRO A 40 23.54 8.49 14.80
CA PRO A 40 23.63 9.94 14.85
C PRO A 40 24.45 10.60 13.73
N SER A 41 25.18 9.81 12.92
CA SER A 41 25.88 10.34 11.74
C SER A 41 24.91 10.73 10.62
N PHE A 42 23.72 10.14 10.57
CA PHE A 42 22.60 10.62 9.78
C PHE A 42 21.91 11.71 10.58
N THR A 43 22.13 12.98 10.26
CA THR A 43 21.76 14.11 11.10
C THR A 43 20.29 14.51 10.95
N GLU A 44 19.79 15.35 11.85
CA GLU A 44 18.45 15.95 11.70
C GLU A 44 18.34 16.77 10.40
N GLU A 45 19.43 17.37 9.94
CA GLU A 45 19.46 18.11 8.68
C GLU A 45 19.32 17.17 7.48
N ASP A 46 19.95 16.00 7.53
CA ASP A 46 19.79 14.96 6.51
C ASP A 46 18.33 14.46 6.48
N VAL A 47 17.69 14.27 7.64
CA VAL A 47 16.26 13.92 7.71
C VAL A 47 15.41 14.98 7.00
N LYS A 48 15.64 16.27 7.28
CA LYS A 48 14.90 17.38 6.63
C LYS A 48 15.12 17.38 5.13
N TYR A 49 16.37 17.26 4.69
CA TYR A 49 16.73 17.26 3.28
C TYR A 49 16.06 16.11 2.51
N GLU A 50 16.04 14.90 3.08
CA GLU A 50 15.39 13.74 2.46
C GLU A 50 13.88 13.92 2.35
N VAL A 51 13.24 14.46 3.39
CA VAL A 51 11.81 14.78 3.37
C VAL A 51 11.49 15.84 2.32
N GLU A 52 12.26 16.92 2.26
CA GLU A 52 12.09 17.98 1.27
C GLU A 52 12.27 17.46 -0.15
N THR A 53 13.33 16.69 -0.38
CA THR A 53 13.63 16.10 -1.70
C THR A 53 12.49 15.20 -2.16
N PHE A 54 11.98 14.31 -1.30
CA PHE A 54 10.88 13.42 -1.64
C PHE A 54 9.59 14.18 -1.94
N MET A 55 9.24 15.17 -1.10
CA MET A 55 8.00 15.94 -1.26
C MET A 55 8.05 16.84 -2.50
N LEU A 56 9.16 17.54 -2.73
CA LEU A 56 9.33 18.39 -3.92
C LEU A 56 9.32 17.56 -5.20
N GLY A 57 10.06 16.44 -5.22
CA GLY A 57 10.12 15.55 -6.37
C GLY A 57 8.76 14.92 -6.71
N GLY A 58 7.98 14.56 -5.68
CA GLY A 58 6.66 13.94 -5.85
C GLY A 58 5.53 14.92 -6.16
N HIS A 59 5.57 16.14 -5.64
CA HIS A 59 4.45 17.08 -5.72
C HIS A 59 4.18 17.55 -7.16
N ASP A 60 5.15 18.21 -7.79
CA ASP A 60 4.92 18.84 -9.08
C ASP A 60 4.73 17.81 -10.21
N THR A 61 5.47 16.68 -10.13
CA THR A 61 5.36 15.60 -11.12
C THR A 61 4.00 14.90 -11.04
N THR A 62 3.51 14.59 -9.83
CA THR A 62 2.20 13.96 -9.64
C THR A 62 1.06 14.92 -9.99
N ALA A 63 1.16 16.19 -9.58
CA ALA A 63 0.17 17.21 -9.92
C ALA A 63 0.06 17.41 -11.45
N MET A 64 1.20 17.42 -12.15
CA MET A 64 1.24 17.47 -13.61
C MET A 64 0.60 16.23 -14.24
N GLY A 65 0.93 15.03 -13.73
CA GLY A 65 0.33 13.77 -14.19
C GLY A 65 -1.19 13.78 -14.06
N ILE A 66 -1.72 14.12 -12.88
CA ILE A 66 -3.16 14.24 -12.63
C ILE A 66 -3.79 15.27 -13.57
N SER A 67 -3.16 16.43 -13.75
CA SER A 67 -3.67 17.49 -14.60
C SER A 67 -3.81 17.04 -16.05
N TRP A 68 -2.82 16.33 -16.59
CA TRP A 68 -2.88 15.78 -17.94
C TRP A 68 -3.90 14.65 -18.07
N THR A 69 -3.98 13.74 -17.10
CA THR A 69 -4.99 12.69 -17.07
C THR A 69 -6.40 13.30 -17.13
N LEU A 70 -6.70 14.29 -16.29
CA LEU A 70 -8.00 14.97 -16.27
C LEU A 70 -8.27 15.73 -17.56
N TYR A 71 -7.26 16.40 -18.12
CA TYR A 71 -7.38 17.10 -19.40
C TYR A 71 -7.74 16.14 -20.53
N CYS A 72 -7.03 15.01 -20.66
CA CYS A 72 -7.30 13.99 -21.66
C CYS A 72 -8.70 13.39 -21.48
N LEU A 73 -9.11 13.07 -20.25
CA LEU A 73 -10.47 12.58 -19.99
C LEU A 73 -11.56 13.59 -20.39
N GLY A 74 -11.30 14.89 -20.24
CA GLY A 74 -12.21 15.94 -20.70
C GLY A 74 -12.28 16.09 -22.23
N LEU A 75 -11.20 15.75 -22.95
CA LEU A 75 -11.14 15.78 -24.42
C LEU A 75 -11.73 14.54 -25.09
N TYR A 76 -11.70 13.39 -24.42
CA TYR A 76 -12.09 12.09 -24.96
C TYR A 76 -13.24 11.46 -24.15
N PRO A 77 -14.51 11.89 -24.36
CA PRO A 77 -15.67 11.43 -23.60
C PRO A 77 -15.89 9.91 -23.64
N GLU A 78 -15.51 9.26 -24.73
CA GLU A 78 -15.56 7.81 -24.89
C GLU A 78 -14.61 7.09 -23.93
N ILE A 79 -13.41 7.61 -23.73
CA ILE A 79 -12.42 7.06 -22.79
C ILE A 79 -12.86 7.34 -21.35
N GLN A 80 -13.40 8.54 -21.10
CA GLN A 80 -14.00 8.87 -19.81
C GLN A 80 -15.15 7.94 -19.46
N LYS A 81 -16.04 7.63 -20.40
CA LYS A 81 -17.15 6.71 -20.18
C LYS A 81 -16.68 5.31 -19.81
N LEU A 82 -15.71 4.76 -20.55
CA LEU A 82 -15.13 3.44 -20.25
C LEU A 82 -14.46 3.39 -18.88
N THR A 83 -13.73 4.46 -18.53
CA THR A 83 -13.10 4.59 -17.21
C THR A 83 -14.16 4.65 -16.10
N PHE A 84 -15.23 5.41 -16.30
CA PHE A 84 -16.32 5.54 -15.34
C PHE A 84 -17.09 4.22 -15.14
N GLU A 85 -17.33 3.48 -16.23
CA GLU A 85 -17.92 2.14 -16.17
C GLU A 85 -17.06 1.18 -15.35
N GLU A 86 -15.73 1.16 -15.56
CA GLU A 86 -14.82 0.36 -14.74
C GLU A 86 -14.93 0.69 -13.24
N ILE A 87 -14.93 1.97 -12.88
CA ILE A 87 -15.05 2.38 -11.47
C ILE A 87 -16.41 1.97 -10.90
N ASN A 88 -17.52 2.19 -11.61
CA ASN A 88 -18.83 1.76 -11.13
C ASN A 88 -18.92 0.24 -10.94
N ASP A 89 -18.31 -0.55 -11.82
CA ASP A 89 -18.28 -2.01 -11.68
C ASP A 89 -17.44 -2.49 -10.47
N ILE A 90 -16.49 -1.68 -10.00
CA ILE A 90 -15.68 -1.97 -8.81
C ILE A 90 -16.42 -1.62 -7.51
N PHE A 91 -17.21 -0.54 -7.53
CA PHE A 91 -17.90 0.01 -6.34
C PHE A 91 -19.44 -0.17 -6.37
N SER A 92 -19.96 -1.01 -7.25
CA SER A 92 -21.41 -1.19 -7.47
C SER A 92 -22.19 -1.58 -6.21
N ASP A 93 -21.59 -2.41 -5.33
CA ASP A 93 -22.22 -2.90 -4.11
C ASP A 93 -22.27 -1.85 -2.98
N ASP A 94 -21.28 -0.95 -2.94
CA ASP A 94 -21.14 0.09 -1.93
C ASP A 94 -20.31 1.25 -2.49
N PRO A 95 -20.95 2.30 -3.02
CA PRO A 95 -20.27 3.46 -3.60
C PRO A 95 -19.51 4.33 -2.58
N ASP A 96 -19.87 4.26 -1.30
CA ASP A 96 -19.36 5.14 -0.25
C ASP A 96 -18.24 4.51 0.58
N ARG A 97 -17.94 3.21 0.38
CA ARG A 97 -16.83 2.55 1.07
C ARG A 97 -15.47 3.12 0.66
N ASN A 98 -14.51 2.97 1.56
CA ASN A 98 -13.12 3.29 1.26
C ASN A 98 -12.53 2.36 0.18
N VAL A 99 -11.62 2.92 -0.62
CA VAL A 99 -10.81 2.18 -1.59
C VAL A 99 -9.86 1.24 -0.85
N THR A 100 -9.81 -0.01 -1.30
CA THR A 100 -8.90 -1.05 -0.80
C THR A 100 -7.74 -1.30 -1.77
N ARG A 101 -6.72 -2.03 -1.35
CA ARG A 101 -5.61 -2.40 -2.24
C ARG A 101 -6.07 -3.33 -3.37
N GLU A 102 -7.02 -4.19 -3.05
CA GLU A 102 -7.63 -5.13 -3.98
C GLU A 102 -8.38 -4.39 -5.10
N ASP A 103 -9.05 -3.28 -4.79
CA ASP A 103 -9.70 -2.43 -5.80
C ASP A 103 -8.69 -1.84 -6.78
N LEU A 104 -7.54 -1.36 -6.29
CA LEU A 104 -6.50 -0.79 -7.14
C LEU A 104 -6.00 -1.80 -8.18
N THR A 105 -5.96 -3.09 -7.86
CA THR A 105 -5.57 -4.15 -8.82
C THR A 105 -6.62 -4.41 -9.91
N ARG A 106 -7.86 -3.94 -9.70
CA ARG A 106 -8.97 -4.05 -10.65
C ARG A 106 -9.08 -2.83 -11.57
N MET A 107 -8.48 -1.69 -11.21
CA MET A 107 -8.50 -0.42 -11.96
C MET A 107 -7.56 -0.42 -13.18
N LYS A 108 -7.68 -1.42 -14.05
CA LYS A 108 -6.74 -1.67 -15.16
C LYS A 108 -6.86 -0.64 -16.28
N TYR A 109 -8.08 -0.22 -16.58
CA TYR A 109 -8.35 0.77 -17.60
C TYR A 109 -7.91 2.16 -17.11
N MET A 110 -8.25 2.53 -15.88
CA MET A 110 -7.74 3.75 -15.25
C MET A 110 -6.20 3.80 -15.24
N GLU A 111 -5.53 2.70 -14.91
CA GLU A 111 -4.06 2.60 -14.99
C GLU A 111 -3.53 2.88 -16.42
N SER A 112 -4.28 2.44 -17.45
CA SER A 112 -3.93 2.69 -18.86
C SER A 112 -4.21 4.12 -19.30
N VAL A 113 -5.11 4.85 -18.63
CA VAL A 113 -5.35 6.28 -18.88
C VAL A 113 -4.25 7.15 -18.25
N ILE A 114 -3.68 6.69 -17.14
CA ILE A 114 -2.63 7.42 -16.41
C ILE A 114 -1.24 7.24 -17.08
N LYS A 115 -0.97 6.09 -17.71
CA LYS A 115 0.34 5.71 -18.29
C LYS A 115 0.44 6.00 -19.78
#